data_AF-A0A1A8C907-F1
#
_entry.id   AF-A0A1A8C907-F1
#
_cell.length_a   1.000
_cell.length_b   1.000
_cell.length_c   1.000
_cell.angle_alpha   90.00
_cell.angle_beta   90.00
_cell.angle_gamma   90.00
#
_symmetry.space_group_name_H-M   'P 1'
#
loop_
_entity.id
_entity.type
_entity.pdbx_description
1 polymer ?
#
loop_
_entity_poly.entity_id
_entity_poly.type
_entity_poly.pdbx_seq_one_letter_code
_entity_poly.pdbx_strand_id
1 'polypeptide(L)'
;EGAYGWVTVNYVLENFIKYSFMGRWLSPGRPTVGALDFGGASTQITFATQQLVEDGQSTKKLRLYGQDYSLYTHSFLCYGKDQFLKALLAHVVKSQLYSQAVTHPCYPADYSKTLKMGKLFNSPCVLQHKPVPFNPEVILTVRGGGNYEYCVGNVSGIFSFGSCAHSRCSFNGVFQPEITGRFMAFSAFFYIHTFLQQITGITVNSPQQLEDAAKTVCSKTFSQMMLLAPKEESRIQDYCASSVFMRTLILKGYGFDNSSFPLISFQKKAGDTSVGWALGYMLSLSNLLPAESVAVRKALTLGAWGTLVFLTVGLLVVILAFLLLRSRCGTTKRRDESAI
;
A
#
# COMPACT_ATOMS: atom_id res chain seq x y z
N GLU A 1 2.79 7.84 -5.03
CA GLU A 1 2.98 6.73 -4.07
C GLU A 1 1.77 5.79 -4.05
N GLY A 2 0.59 6.25 -3.62
CA GLY A 2 -0.62 5.41 -3.48
C GLY A 2 -1.00 4.58 -4.72
N ALA A 3 -1.06 5.20 -5.91
CA ALA A 3 -1.32 4.49 -7.18
C ALA A 3 -0.32 3.36 -7.47
N TYR A 4 0.97 3.55 -7.20
CA TYR A 4 1.97 2.49 -7.36
C TYR A 4 1.79 1.37 -6.33
N GLY A 5 1.42 1.69 -5.09
CA GLY A 5 1.05 0.69 -4.08
C GLY A 5 -0.14 -0.16 -4.52
N TRP A 6 -1.17 0.47 -5.09
CA TRP A 6 -2.33 -0.22 -5.66
C TRP A 6 -1.96 -1.13 -6.83
N VAL A 7 -1.07 -0.67 -7.73
CA VAL A 7 -0.53 -1.50 -8.81
C VAL A 7 0.21 -2.71 -8.25
N THR A 8 1.08 -2.54 -7.26
CA THR A 8 1.80 -3.66 -6.60
C THR A 8 0.82 -4.70 -6.07
N VAL A 9 -0.17 -4.27 -5.28
CA VAL A 9 -1.17 -5.16 -4.67
C VAL A 9 -1.86 -5.99 -5.74
N ASN A 10 -2.37 -5.35 -6.78
CA ASN A 10 -3.16 -6.02 -7.81
C ASN A 10 -2.32 -6.84 -8.80
N TYR A 11 -1.07 -6.46 -9.02
CA TYR A 11 -0.13 -7.23 -9.82
C TYR A 11 0.25 -8.54 -9.10
N VAL A 12 0.65 -8.46 -7.84
CA VAL A 12 1.11 -9.63 -7.07
C VAL A 12 -0.04 -10.59 -6.75
N LEU A 13 -1.26 -10.08 -6.58
CA LEU A 13 -2.46 -10.91 -6.42
C LEU A 13 -3.01 -11.49 -7.73
N GLU A 14 -2.33 -11.25 -8.86
CA GLU A 14 -2.77 -11.69 -10.19
C GLU A 14 -4.18 -11.18 -10.55
N ASN A 15 -4.58 -10.00 -10.06
CA ASN A 15 -5.92 -9.45 -10.34
C ASN A 15 -6.03 -8.89 -11.76
N PHE A 16 -4.92 -8.36 -12.31
CA PHE A 16 -4.90 -7.85 -13.67
C PHE A 16 -4.81 -8.97 -14.71
N ILE A 17 -3.85 -9.88 -14.50
CA ILE A 17 -3.51 -10.97 -15.41
C ILE A 17 -3.08 -12.20 -14.59
N LYS A 18 -3.35 -13.37 -15.14
CA LYS A 18 -2.91 -14.66 -14.62
C LYS A 18 -2.35 -15.53 -15.75
N TYR A 19 -1.28 -16.26 -15.49
CA TYR A 19 -0.77 -17.25 -16.44
C TYR A 19 -1.56 -18.56 -16.32
N SER A 20 -2.16 -19.00 -17.41
CA SER A 20 -2.96 -20.23 -17.46
C SER A 20 -2.09 -21.48 -17.65
N PHE A 21 -2.62 -22.63 -17.24
CA PHE A 21 -2.01 -23.95 -17.48
C PHE A 21 -1.80 -24.27 -18.98
N MET A 22 -2.53 -23.58 -19.86
CA MET A 22 -2.38 -23.67 -21.31
C MET A 22 -1.25 -22.79 -21.87
N GLY A 23 -0.43 -22.17 -21.01
CA GLY A 23 0.70 -21.33 -21.41
C GLY A 23 0.28 -19.95 -21.95
N ARG A 24 -0.89 -19.43 -21.55
CA ARG A 24 -1.42 -18.14 -22.02
C ARG A 24 -1.72 -17.19 -20.87
N TRP A 25 -1.42 -15.91 -21.07
CA TRP A 25 -1.87 -14.84 -20.18
C TRP A 25 -3.35 -14.54 -20.39
N LEU A 26 -4.13 -14.58 -19.32
CA LEU A 26 -5.57 -14.30 -19.32
C LEU A 26 -5.87 -13.20 -18.31
N SER A 27 -6.85 -12.35 -18.61
CA SER A 27 -7.43 -11.47 -17.60
C SER A 27 -8.45 -12.27 -16.80
N PRO A 28 -8.31 -12.41 -15.47
CA PRO A 28 -9.17 -13.29 -14.68
C PRO A 28 -10.53 -12.66 -14.36
N GLY A 29 -10.81 -11.42 -14.78
CA GLY A 29 -12.06 -10.72 -14.51
C GLY A 29 -12.31 -10.46 -13.01
N ARG A 30 -11.26 -10.53 -12.18
CA ARG A 30 -11.37 -10.36 -10.74
C ARG A 30 -11.48 -8.88 -10.38
N PRO A 31 -12.32 -8.51 -9.40
CA PRO A 31 -12.30 -7.17 -8.84
C PRO A 31 -10.92 -6.83 -8.29
N THR A 32 -10.50 -5.58 -8.49
CA THR A 32 -9.25 -5.08 -7.91
C THR A 32 -9.39 -4.85 -6.41
N VAL A 33 -8.27 -4.93 -5.70
CA VAL A 33 -8.15 -4.70 -4.25
C VAL A 33 -7.60 -3.29 -4.02
N GLY A 34 -8.25 -2.53 -3.15
CA GLY A 34 -7.77 -1.22 -2.69
C GLY A 34 -6.49 -1.34 -1.85
N ALA A 35 -5.69 -0.29 -1.81
CA ALA A 35 -4.43 -0.21 -1.08
C ALA A 35 -4.54 0.83 0.03
N LEU A 36 -4.22 0.43 1.26
CA LEU A 36 -4.03 1.31 2.41
C LEU A 36 -2.56 1.22 2.84
N ASP A 37 -1.82 2.32 2.68
CA ASP A 37 -0.41 2.41 3.08
C ASP A 37 -0.29 3.35 4.27
N PHE A 38 0.46 2.93 5.29
CA PHE A 38 0.73 3.74 6.47
C PHE A 38 2.23 3.81 6.70
N GLY A 39 2.85 4.83 6.10
CA GLY A 39 4.27 5.13 6.22
C GLY A 39 4.61 5.96 7.46
N GLY A 40 5.86 6.40 7.54
CA GLY A 40 6.33 7.25 8.66
C GLY A 40 5.86 8.70 8.58
N ALA A 41 5.77 9.28 7.37
CA ALA A 41 5.44 10.69 7.17
C ALA A 41 4.04 10.95 6.59
N SER A 42 3.46 9.97 5.90
CA SER A 42 2.15 10.06 5.27
C SER A 42 1.40 8.73 5.35
N THR A 43 0.11 8.77 5.08
CA THR A 43 -0.72 7.58 4.83
C THR A 43 -1.51 7.78 3.55
N GLN A 44 -1.72 6.70 2.82
CA GLN A 44 -2.41 6.70 1.54
C GLN A 44 -3.60 5.76 1.56
N ILE A 45 -4.65 6.18 0.85
CA ILE A 45 -5.77 5.34 0.45
C ILE A 45 -5.88 5.39 -1.06
N THR A 46 -6.02 4.23 -1.70
CA THR A 46 -6.18 4.14 -3.16
C THR A 46 -7.09 2.99 -3.54
N PHE A 47 -8.11 3.24 -4.35
CA PHE A 47 -9.00 2.19 -4.85
C PHE A 47 -9.66 2.59 -6.18
N ALA A 48 -10.08 1.60 -6.96
CA ALA A 48 -10.84 1.82 -8.18
C ALA A 48 -12.28 2.18 -7.83
N THR A 49 -12.84 3.20 -8.48
CA THR A 49 -14.21 3.64 -8.27
C THR A 49 -14.84 4.15 -9.57
N GLN A 50 -16.13 3.90 -9.72
CA GLN A 50 -16.96 4.46 -10.80
C GLN A 50 -17.74 5.70 -10.35
N GLN A 51 -17.65 6.04 -9.06
CA GLN A 51 -18.25 7.27 -8.53
C GLN A 51 -17.52 8.48 -9.10
N LEU A 52 -18.25 9.59 -9.25
CA LEU A 52 -17.65 10.87 -9.64
C LEU A 52 -16.69 11.31 -8.53
N VAL A 53 -15.44 11.58 -8.91
CA VAL A 53 -14.46 12.17 -8.00
C VAL A 53 -14.50 13.68 -8.17
N GLU A 54 -14.98 14.38 -7.14
CA GLU A 54 -15.19 15.84 -7.19
C GLU A 54 -13.88 16.63 -7.17
N ASP A 55 -12.82 16.07 -6.59
CA ASP A 55 -11.48 16.61 -6.67
C ASP A 55 -10.67 15.92 -7.78
N GLY A 56 -10.50 16.64 -8.89
CA GLY A 56 -9.73 16.16 -10.05
C GLY A 56 -8.29 15.78 -9.72
N GLN A 57 -7.66 16.35 -8.67
CA GLN A 57 -6.28 16.00 -8.28
C GLN A 57 -6.18 14.62 -7.64
N SER A 58 -7.27 14.17 -6.99
CA SER A 58 -7.38 12.86 -6.34
C SER A 58 -7.78 11.74 -7.32
N THR A 59 -7.93 12.04 -8.61
CA THR A 59 -8.23 11.05 -9.66
C THR A 59 -6.96 10.61 -10.41
N LYS A 60 -6.81 9.31 -10.65
CA LYS A 60 -5.82 8.75 -11.58
C LYS A 60 -6.50 7.77 -12.54
N LYS A 61 -6.32 8.00 -13.84
CA LYS A 61 -6.77 7.07 -14.89
C LYS A 61 -5.59 6.24 -15.36
N LEU A 62 -5.73 4.92 -15.36
CA LEU A 62 -4.72 3.97 -15.80
C LEU A 62 -5.33 3.06 -16.87
N ARG A 63 -4.53 2.70 -17.88
CA ARG A 63 -4.88 1.64 -18.82
C ARG A 63 -3.88 0.51 -18.65
N LEU A 64 -4.34 -0.65 -18.20
CA LEU A 64 -3.49 -1.80 -17.87
C LEU A 64 -4.11 -3.05 -18.48
N TYR A 65 -3.33 -3.76 -19.30
CA TYR A 65 -3.70 -5.04 -19.90
C TYR A 65 -5.03 -5.03 -20.69
N GLY A 66 -5.31 -3.92 -21.38
CA GLY A 66 -6.52 -3.70 -22.18
C GLY A 66 -7.73 -3.21 -21.38
N GLN A 67 -7.56 -2.90 -20.10
CA GLN A 67 -8.63 -2.42 -19.21
C GLN A 67 -8.34 -1.01 -18.71
N ASP A 68 -9.37 -0.16 -18.69
CA ASP A 68 -9.30 1.20 -18.15
C ASP A 68 -9.75 1.19 -16.68
N TYR A 69 -8.93 1.77 -15.81
CA TYR A 69 -9.17 1.90 -14.38
C TYR A 69 -9.22 3.37 -14.00
N SER A 70 -10.32 3.78 -13.37
CA SER A 70 -10.45 5.08 -12.71
C SER A 70 -10.22 4.89 -11.21
N LEU A 71 -9.12 5.46 -10.71
CA LEU A 71 -8.72 5.36 -9.31
C LEU A 71 -9.01 6.65 -8.56
N TYR A 72 -9.55 6.54 -7.36
CA TYR A 72 -9.37 7.53 -6.33
C TYR A 72 -8.06 7.24 -5.59
N THR A 73 -7.23 8.26 -5.39
CA THR A 73 -5.99 8.17 -4.62
C THR A 73 -5.77 9.47 -3.85
N HIS A 74 -5.47 9.35 -2.57
CA HIS A 74 -5.10 10.51 -1.76
C HIS A 74 -3.97 10.16 -0.79
N SER A 75 -3.14 11.14 -0.48
CA SER A 75 -2.01 11.02 0.45
C SER A 75 -2.11 12.09 1.52
N PHE A 76 -2.36 11.67 2.75
CA PHE A 76 -2.41 12.57 3.91
C PHE A 76 -1.01 12.77 4.47
N LEU A 77 -0.34 13.81 4.00
CA LEU A 77 0.95 14.24 4.57
C LEU A 77 0.79 14.62 6.05
N CYS A 78 1.79 14.34 6.86
CA CYS A 78 1.79 14.51 8.33
C CYS A 78 0.89 13.53 9.11
N TYR A 79 0.14 12.66 8.43
CA TYR A 79 -0.64 11.58 9.05
C TYR A 79 0.07 10.22 9.01
N GLY A 80 1.34 10.17 8.62
CA GLY A 80 2.18 8.99 8.81
C GLY A 80 2.57 8.76 10.27
N LYS A 81 3.00 7.54 10.62
CA LYS A 81 3.19 7.09 11.99
C LYS A 81 4.07 8.04 12.82
N ASP A 82 5.26 8.36 12.33
CA ASP A 82 6.24 9.16 13.06
C ASP A 82 5.79 10.62 13.19
N GLN A 83 5.16 11.16 12.14
CA GLN A 83 4.70 12.55 12.13
C GLN A 83 3.44 12.75 12.98
N PHE A 84 2.48 11.81 12.96
CA PHE A 84 1.32 11.92 13.85
C PHE A 84 1.74 11.76 15.31
N LEU A 85 2.66 10.84 15.65
CA LEU A 85 3.15 10.68 17.02
C LEU A 85 3.80 11.97 17.53
N LYS A 86 4.56 12.64 16.66
CA LYS A 86 5.15 13.95 16.96
C LYS A 86 4.07 15.04 17.11
N ALA A 87 3.07 15.05 16.23
CA ALA A 87 1.93 15.99 16.31
C ALA A 87 1.10 15.79 17.57
N LEU A 88 0.85 14.53 17.97
CA LEU A 88 0.18 14.17 19.21
C LEU A 88 0.94 14.68 20.43
N LEU A 89 2.25 14.45 20.48
CA LEU A 89 3.08 14.96 21.57
C LEU A 89 3.08 16.49 21.62
N ALA A 90 3.17 17.17 20.47
CA ALA A 90 3.08 18.63 20.41
C ALA A 90 1.71 19.15 20.88
N HIS A 91 0.62 18.46 20.52
CA HIS A 91 -0.73 18.76 20.98
C HIS A 91 -0.86 18.60 22.51
N VAL A 92 -0.37 17.49 23.06
CA VAL A 92 -0.37 17.20 24.51
C VAL A 92 0.46 18.23 25.30
N VAL A 93 1.62 18.64 24.76
CA VAL A 93 2.46 19.67 25.38
C VAL A 93 1.74 21.02 25.38
N LYS A 94 1.10 21.38 24.25
CA LYS A 94 0.32 22.62 24.13
C LYS A 94 -0.87 22.63 25.09
N SER A 95 -1.60 21.52 25.22
CA SER A 95 -2.77 21.43 26.12
C SER A 95 -2.41 21.52 27.60
N GLN A 96 -1.16 21.19 27.95
CA GLN A 96 -0.59 21.37 29.29
C GLN A 96 0.27 22.64 29.41
N LEU A 97 -0.09 23.68 28.63
CA LEU A 97 0.49 25.03 28.70
C LEU A 97 2.02 25.04 28.57
N TYR A 98 2.58 24.14 27.76
CA TYR A 98 4.03 24.01 27.54
C TYR A 98 4.85 23.76 28.81
N SER A 99 4.26 23.11 29.82
CA SER A 99 4.96 22.66 31.03
C SER A 99 6.19 21.81 30.67
N GLN A 100 7.26 21.93 31.48
CA GLN A 100 8.46 21.09 31.33
C GLN A 100 8.21 19.64 31.77
N ALA A 101 7.19 19.39 32.57
CA ALA A 101 6.74 18.05 32.94
C ALA A 101 5.32 17.86 32.42
N VAL A 102 5.15 16.95 31.47
CA VAL A 102 3.86 16.66 30.83
C VAL A 102 3.49 15.19 30.98
N THR A 103 2.22 14.93 31.21
CA THR A 103 1.66 13.58 31.23
C THR A 103 1.06 13.26 29.87
N HIS A 104 1.53 12.21 29.22
CA HIS A 104 1.05 11.79 27.91
C HIS A 104 0.07 10.61 28.06
N PRO A 105 -1.23 10.78 27.81
CA PRO A 105 -2.24 9.77 28.13
C PRO A 105 -2.07 8.49 27.30
N CYS A 106 -1.56 8.60 26.07
CA CYS A 106 -1.32 7.42 25.22
C CYS A 106 0.02 6.73 25.48
N TYR A 107 0.91 7.30 26.30
CA TYR A 107 2.13 6.58 26.69
C TYR A 107 1.79 5.69 27.88
N PRO A 108 2.32 4.45 27.91
CA PRO A 108 1.99 3.51 28.97
C PRO A 108 2.46 4.06 30.32
N ALA A 109 1.67 3.79 31.37
CA ALA A 109 2.11 4.04 32.74
C ALA A 109 3.46 3.38 33.00
N ASP A 110 4.26 3.92 33.93
CA ASP A 110 5.65 3.55 34.24
C ASP A 110 6.73 3.89 33.18
N TYR A 111 6.33 4.45 32.03
CA TYR A 111 7.27 5.03 31.05
C TYR A 111 7.59 6.50 31.33
N SER A 112 8.85 6.88 31.12
CA SER A 112 9.30 8.27 31.16
C SER A 112 10.40 8.50 30.13
N LYS A 113 10.39 9.65 29.46
CA LYS A 113 11.47 10.08 28.59
C LYS A 113 11.72 11.58 28.68
N THR A 114 12.95 11.98 28.41
CA THR A 114 13.31 13.39 28.26
C THR A 114 13.66 13.73 26.81
N LEU A 115 13.32 14.93 26.36
CA LEU A 115 13.69 15.44 25.05
C LEU A 115 13.75 16.96 25.05
N LYS A 116 14.57 17.53 24.15
CA LYS A 116 14.58 18.97 23.92
C LYS A 116 13.33 19.42 23.15
N MET A 117 12.80 20.60 23.47
CA MET A 117 11.76 21.29 22.70
C MET A 117 12.11 21.40 21.22
N GLY A 118 13.39 21.68 20.91
CA GLY A 118 13.90 21.70 19.54
C GLY A 118 13.66 20.39 18.79
N LYS A 119 13.83 19.23 19.45
CA LYS A 119 13.62 17.91 18.83
C LYS A 119 12.14 17.62 18.57
N LEU A 120 11.24 18.13 19.40
CA LEU A 120 9.79 18.02 19.18
C LEU A 120 9.37 18.86 17.97
N PHE A 121 9.78 20.13 17.91
CA PHE A 121 9.33 21.10 16.92
C PHE A 121 10.23 21.22 15.67
N ASN A 122 10.99 20.19 15.31
CA ASN A 122 11.87 20.17 14.14
C ASN A 122 11.23 19.60 12.85
N SER A 123 9.90 19.50 12.79
CA SER A 123 9.18 19.01 11.61
C SER A 123 8.15 20.05 11.14
N PRO A 124 7.97 20.23 9.81
CA PRO A 124 6.90 21.05 9.27
C PRO A 124 5.51 20.71 9.83
N CYS A 125 5.27 19.44 10.13
CA CYS A 125 3.99 18.91 10.63
C CYS A 125 3.57 19.44 12.01
N VAL A 126 4.46 20.10 12.75
CA VAL A 126 4.17 20.57 14.11
C VAL A 126 4.49 22.04 14.35
N LEU A 127 4.94 22.77 13.32
CA LEU A 127 5.34 24.18 13.47
C LEU A 127 4.20 25.07 13.96
N GLN A 128 2.96 24.79 13.56
CA GLN A 128 1.77 25.51 14.01
C GLN A 128 1.46 25.35 15.52
N HIS A 129 2.06 24.36 16.18
CA HIS A 129 1.90 24.10 17.60
C HIS A 129 3.05 24.69 18.44
N LYS A 130 4.05 25.31 17.79
CA LYS A 130 5.25 25.85 18.44
C LYS A 130 4.89 27.00 19.39
N PRO A 131 5.40 27.02 20.64
CA PRO A 131 5.12 28.11 21.57
C PRO A 131 5.77 29.41 21.13
N VAL A 132 5.19 30.53 21.56
CA VAL A 132 5.75 31.88 21.38
C VAL A 132 5.78 32.55 22.77
N PRO A 133 6.98 32.89 23.31
CA PRO A 133 8.31 32.72 22.74
C PRO A 133 8.78 31.25 22.69
N PHE A 134 9.69 30.93 21.76
CA PHE A 134 10.25 29.58 21.60
C PHE A 134 11.71 29.50 22.05
N ASN A 135 12.01 28.55 22.94
CA ASN A 135 13.37 28.18 23.29
C ASN A 135 13.62 26.68 22.98
N PRO A 136 14.47 26.34 21.99
CA PRO A 136 14.73 24.95 21.60
C PRO A 136 15.47 24.14 22.67
N GLU A 137 16.18 24.79 23.60
CA GLU A 137 17.03 24.14 24.60
C GLU A 137 16.27 23.67 25.84
N VAL A 138 15.01 24.08 26.01
CA VAL A 138 14.16 23.61 27.11
C VAL A 138 14.02 22.09 27.05
N ILE A 139 14.30 21.42 28.18
CA ILE A 139 14.17 19.98 28.33
C ILE A 139 12.75 19.67 28.83
N LEU A 140 12.03 18.88 28.04
CA LEU A 140 10.75 18.31 28.39
C LEU A 140 10.94 16.93 29.02
N THR A 141 10.24 16.67 30.11
CA THR A 141 10.02 15.35 30.69
C THR A 141 8.61 14.90 30.40
N VAL A 142 8.47 13.81 29.64
CA VAL A 142 7.19 13.23 29.24
C VAL A 142 6.99 11.94 30.03
N ARG A 143 5.93 11.89 30.84
CA ARG A 143 5.56 10.71 31.64
C ARG A 143 4.33 10.05 31.04
N GLY A 144 4.29 8.71 31.00
CA GLY A 144 3.13 7.99 30.50
C GLY A 144 1.99 7.94 31.50
N GLY A 145 0.78 8.21 31.01
CA GLY A 145 -0.45 8.20 31.81
C GLY A 145 -1.30 6.92 31.68
N GLY A 146 -1.13 6.16 30.59
CA GLY A 146 -1.86 4.90 30.37
C GLY A 146 -3.39 5.03 30.41
N ASN A 147 -3.95 6.05 29.78
CA ASN A 147 -5.40 6.32 29.80
C ASN A 147 -5.99 6.32 28.39
N TYR A 148 -6.77 5.29 28.07
CA TYR A 148 -7.38 5.09 26.75
C TYR A 148 -8.31 6.25 26.36
N GLU A 149 -9.22 6.67 27.25
CA GLU A 149 -10.24 7.67 26.90
C GLU A 149 -9.60 9.05 26.63
N TYR A 150 -8.65 9.45 27.47
CA TYR A 150 -7.88 10.67 27.21
C TYR A 150 -6.99 10.54 25.98
N CYS A 151 -6.48 9.35 25.68
CA CYS A 151 -5.75 9.11 24.43
C CYS A 151 -6.65 9.31 23.21
N VAL A 152 -7.86 8.74 23.21
CA VAL A 152 -8.87 8.92 22.15
C VAL A 152 -9.20 10.41 21.97
N GLY A 153 -9.40 11.15 23.05
CA GLY A 153 -9.67 12.59 23.00
C GLY A 153 -8.54 13.38 22.32
N ASN A 154 -7.29 13.15 22.73
CA ASN A 154 -6.13 13.86 22.17
C ASN A 154 -5.84 13.45 20.72
N VAL A 155 -5.97 12.17 20.36
CA VAL A 155 -5.81 11.70 18.99
C VAL A 155 -6.90 12.25 18.08
N SER A 156 -8.15 12.32 18.55
CA SER A 156 -9.26 12.89 17.78
C SER A 156 -9.04 14.36 17.46
N GLY A 157 -8.37 15.11 18.34
CA GLY A 157 -8.00 16.52 18.13
C GLY A 157 -6.98 16.77 17.01
N ILE A 158 -6.37 15.71 16.44
CA ILE A 158 -5.47 15.80 15.27
C ILE A 158 -6.26 15.80 13.96
N PHE A 159 -7.51 15.36 13.97
CA PHE A 159 -8.37 15.28 12.79
C PHE A 159 -9.42 16.40 12.80
N SER A 160 -9.73 16.95 11.64
CA SER A 160 -10.90 17.81 11.46
C SER A 160 -11.99 17.09 10.67
N PHE A 161 -13.14 16.85 11.29
CA PHE A 161 -14.28 16.18 10.64
C PHE A 161 -15.46 17.12 10.32
N GLY A 162 -15.44 18.37 10.82
CA GLY A 162 -16.61 19.25 10.79
C GLY A 162 -16.82 20.05 9.51
N SER A 163 -15.78 20.24 8.68
CA SER A 163 -15.84 21.07 7.47
C SER A 163 -15.65 20.20 6.22
N CYS A 164 -16.62 20.23 5.31
CA CYS A 164 -16.52 19.57 4.00
C CYS A 164 -17.19 20.42 2.93
N ALA A 165 -16.44 20.80 1.89
CA ALA A 165 -16.94 21.58 0.75
C ALA A 165 -17.46 20.67 -0.39
N HIS A 166 -17.36 19.35 -0.20
CA HIS A 166 -17.74 18.32 -1.17
C HIS A 166 -18.96 17.54 -0.67
N SER A 167 -19.52 16.64 -1.50
CA SER A 167 -20.63 15.78 -1.06
C SER A 167 -20.28 14.89 0.13
N ARG A 168 -19.02 14.44 0.19
CA ARG A 168 -18.46 13.66 1.29
C ARG A 168 -16.97 13.92 1.41
N CYS A 169 -16.50 13.98 2.65
CA CYS A 169 -15.09 14.05 2.95
C CYS A 169 -14.68 12.89 3.85
N SER A 170 -13.39 12.60 3.80
CA SER A 170 -12.71 11.78 4.79
C SER A 170 -12.47 12.61 6.07
N PHE A 171 -11.41 13.40 6.07
CA PHE A 171 -11.10 14.39 7.10
C PHE A 171 -10.34 15.57 6.49
N ASN A 172 -10.21 16.67 7.23
CA ASN A 172 -9.59 17.92 6.81
C ASN A 172 -10.18 18.51 5.52
N GLY A 173 -11.47 18.29 5.28
CA GLY A 173 -12.15 18.76 4.07
C GLY A 173 -11.72 18.06 2.78
N VAL A 174 -10.99 16.94 2.86
CA VAL A 174 -10.56 16.18 1.69
C VAL A 174 -11.70 15.29 1.18
N PHE A 175 -12.11 15.52 -0.07
CA PHE A 175 -13.09 14.67 -0.75
C PHE A 175 -12.69 13.19 -0.67
N GLN A 176 -13.64 12.32 -0.37
CA GLN A 176 -13.47 10.88 -0.52
C GLN A 176 -14.78 10.25 -0.98
N PRO A 177 -14.78 9.45 -2.06
CA PRO A 177 -15.96 8.70 -2.47
C PRO A 177 -16.27 7.58 -1.47
N GLU A 178 -17.45 6.97 -1.58
CA GLU A 178 -17.78 5.82 -0.72
C GLU A 178 -16.79 4.68 -0.98
N ILE A 179 -16.32 4.05 0.10
CA ILE A 179 -15.42 2.91 0.01
C ILE A 179 -16.13 1.72 -0.65
N THR A 180 -15.46 1.07 -1.59
CA THR A 180 -16.02 -0.10 -2.30
C THR A 180 -14.98 -1.19 -2.46
N GLY A 181 -15.41 -2.44 -2.31
CA GLY A 181 -14.56 -3.61 -2.53
C GLY A 181 -13.65 -3.96 -1.35
N ARG A 182 -12.66 -4.81 -1.62
CA ARG A 182 -11.72 -5.32 -0.61
C ARG A 182 -10.48 -4.44 -0.55
N PHE A 183 -9.82 -4.39 0.60
CA PHE A 183 -8.61 -3.61 0.80
C PHE A 183 -7.46 -4.45 1.36
N MET A 184 -6.24 -4.11 0.97
CA MET A 184 -5.01 -4.59 1.58
C MET A 184 -4.35 -3.43 2.32
N ALA A 185 -4.21 -3.59 3.64
CA ALA A 185 -3.55 -2.64 4.52
C ALA A 185 -2.15 -3.15 4.87
N PHE A 186 -1.12 -2.38 4.52
CA PHE A 186 0.28 -2.77 4.67
C PHE A 186 1.09 -1.69 5.39
N SER A 187 2.41 -1.87 5.47
CA SER A 187 3.30 -1.00 6.25
C SER A 187 2.89 -0.95 7.73
N ALA A 188 2.81 0.23 8.35
CA ALA A 188 2.51 0.35 9.78
C ALA A 188 1.15 -0.26 10.16
N PHE A 189 0.15 -0.33 9.26
CA PHE A 189 -1.11 -1.04 9.52
C PHE A 189 -0.87 -2.50 9.92
N PHE A 190 -0.05 -3.21 9.16
CA PHE A 190 0.28 -4.61 9.43
C PHE A 190 1.01 -4.78 10.76
N TYR A 191 2.01 -3.94 11.03
CA TYR A 191 2.81 -4.05 12.26
C TYR A 191 1.98 -3.72 13.51
N ILE A 192 1.10 -2.71 13.45
CA ILE A 192 0.19 -2.38 14.55
C ILE A 192 -0.80 -3.53 14.78
N HIS A 193 -1.42 -4.07 13.72
CA HIS A 193 -2.36 -5.19 13.80
C HIS A 193 -1.69 -6.44 14.41
N THR A 194 -0.50 -6.79 13.95
CA THR A 194 0.27 -7.94 14.47
C THR A 194 0.64 -7.75 15.94
N PHE A 195 1.07 -6.54 16.33
CA PHE A 195 1.40 -6.24 17.72
C PHE A 195 0.17 -6.34 18.63
N LEU A 196 -0.97 -5.80 18.20
CA LEU A 196 -2.23 -5.92 18.95
C LEU A 196 -2.57 -7.38 19.20
N GLN A 197 -2.49 -8.23 18.17
CA GLN A 197 -2.75 -9.67 18.30
C GLN A 197 -1.76 -10.34 19.27
N GLN A 198 -0.47 -10.04 19.18
CA GLN A 198 0.56 -10.60 20.06
C GLN A 198 0.34 -10.23 21.53
N ILE A 199 0.02 -8.97 21.82
CA ILE A 199 -0.07 -8.46 23.20
C ILE A 199 -1.40 -8.77 23.87
N THR A 200 -2.48 -8.87 23.09
CA THR A 200 -3.84 -8.99 23.62
C THR A 200 -4.46 -10.36 23.37
N GLY A 201 -3.94 -11.14 22.43
CA GLY A 201 -4.57 -12.36 21.93
C GLY A 201 -5.81 -12.12 21.05
N ILE A 202 -6.20 -10.86 20.81
CA ILE A 202 -7.38 -10.51 20.03
C ILE A 202 -7.03 -10.49 18.54
N THR A 203 -7.67 -11.36 17.77
CA THR A 203 -7.63 -11.30 16.31
C THR A 203 -8.62 -10.24 15.83
N VAL A 204 -8.12 -9.07 15.45
CA VAL A 204 -8.94 -7.93 15.04
C VAL A 204 -9.53 -8.17 13.64
N ASN A 205 -10.84 -8.41 13.59
CA ASN A 205 -11.65 -8.57 12.36
C ASN A 205 -12.90 -7.67 12.34
N SER A 206 -13.11 -6.84 13.37
CA SER A 206 -14.23 -5.91 13.48
C SER A 206 -13.82 -4.60 14.17
N PRO A 207 -14.59 -3.51 13.98
CA PRO A 207 -14.37 -2.25 14.70
C PRO A 207 -14.33 -2.41 16.22
N GLN A 208 -15.21 -3.25 16.79
CA GLN A 208 -15.26 -3.52 18.23
C GLN A 208 -13.99 -4.22 18.71
N GLN A 209 -13.52 -5.26 18.02
CA GLN A 209 -12.29 -5.95 18.40
C GLN A 209 -11.05 -5.04 18.31
N LEU A 210 -11.03 -4.11 17.34
CA LEU A 210 -9.97 -3.11 17.25
C LEU A 210 -9.98 -2.17 18.47
N GLU A 211 -11.16 -1.77 18.92
CA GLU A 211 -11.35 -0.98 20.13
C GLU A 211 -10.88 -1.71 21.38
N ASP A 212 -11.34 -2.95 21.58
CA ASP A 212 -10.99 -3.78 22.73
C ASP A 212 -9.48 -4.03 22.81
N ALA A 213 -8.85 -4.33 21.67
CA ALA A 213 -7.41 -4.50 21.57
C ALA A 213 -6.64 -3.20 21.88
N ALA A 214 -7.09 -2.06 21.35
CA ALA A 214 -6.49 -0.77 21.63
C ALA A 214 -6.60 -0.40 23.12
N LYS A 215 -7.78 -0.59 23.72
CA LYS A 215 -8.03 -0.34 25.15
C LYS A 215 -7.17 -1.23 26.04
N THR A 216 -7.03 -2.51 25.68
CA THR A 216 -6.16 -3.46 26.39
C THR A 216 -4.70 -3.03 26.34
N VAL A 217 -4.18 -2.66 25.16
CA VAL A 217 -2.79 -2.17 25.01
C VAL A 217 -2.57 -0.89 25.81
N CYS A 218 -3.49 0.07 25.75
CA CYS A 218 -3.38 1.34 26.48
C CYS A 218 -3.42 1.19 28.01
N SER A 219 -3.98 0.08 28.51
CA SER A 219 -4.08 -0.20 29.95
C SER A 219 -2.87 -0.95 30.52
N LYS A 220 -1.96 -1.45 29.66
CA LYS A 220 -0.74 -2.13 30.09
C LYS A 220 0.37 -1.12 30.41
N THR A 221 1.21 -1.45 31.38
CA THR A 221 2.43 -0.67 31.66
C THR A 221 3.53 -0.94 30.65
N PHE A 222 4.55 -0.08 30.57
CA PHE A 222 5.68 -0.28 29.68
C PHE A 222 6.41 -1.58 30.03
N SER A 223 6.64 -1.80 31.32
CA SER A 223 7.30 -3.02 31.83
C SER A 223 6.55 -4.29 31.42
N GLN A 224 5.22 -4.30 31.55
CA GLN A 224 4.39 -5.45 31.16
C GLN A 224 4.46 -5.73 29.66
N MET A 225 4.39 -4.68 28.82
CA MET A 225 4.50 -4.87 27.38
C MET A 225 5.91 -5.33 26.98
N MET A 226 6.95 -4.83 27.64
CA MET A 226 8.35 -5.23 27.36
C MET A 226 8.60 -6.71 27.61
N LEU A 227 7.95 -7.30 28.60
CA LEU A 227 8.02 -8.75 28.85
C LEU A 227 7.36 -9.57 27.71
N LEU A 228 6.29 -9.04 27.12
CA LEU A 228 5.52 -9.73 26.07
C LEU A 228 6.09 -9.52 24.66
N ALA A 229 6.75 -8.38 24.42
CA ALA A 229 7.31 -8.00 23.13
C ALA A 229 8.67 -7.30 23.26
N PRO A 230 9.72 -7.99 23.77
CA PRO A 230 11.02 -7.36 24.02
C PRO A 230 11.70 -6.86 22.72
N LYS A 231 11.37 -7.44 21.56
CA LYS A 231 11.89 -7.02 20.25
C LYS A 231 11.38 -5.64 19.81
N GLU A 232 10.34 -5.13 20.45
CA GLU A 232 9.69 -3.86 20.09
C GLU A 232 10.12 -2.69 21.00
N GLU A 233 11.19 -2.86 21.78
CA GLU A 233 11.68 -1.89 22.79
C GLU A 233 11.65 -0.44 22.33
N SER A 234 12.18 -0.16 21.14
CA SER A 234 12.28 1.20 20.60
C SER A 234 10.94 1.87 20.28
N ARG A 235 9.85 1.11 20.21
CA ARG A 235 8.53 1.55 19.71
C ARG A 235 7.40 1.25 20.69
N ILE A 236 7.68 0.56 21.78
CA ILE A 236 6.65 -0.04 22.63
C ILE A 236 5.72 1.01 23.24
N GLN A 237 6.28 2.17 23.60
CA GLN A 237 5.54 3.32 24.13
C GLN A 237 4.50 3.90 23.15
N ASP A 238 4.67 3.66 21.85
CA ASP A 238 3.88 4.31 20.81
C ASP A 238 2.69 3.47 20.35
N TYR A 239 2.56 2.20 20.78
CA TYR A 239 1.51 1.30 20.26
C TYR A 239 0.10 1.65 20.73
N CYS A 240 -0.07 2.20 21.94
CA CYS A 240 -1.37 2.72 22.37
C CYS A 240 -1.81 3.91 21.51
N ALA A 241 -0.93 4.89 21.30
CA ALA A 241 -1.21 6.01 20.39
C ALA A 241 -1.48 5.53 18.95
N SER A 242 -0.67 4.57 18.46
CA SER A 242 -0.78 4.03 17.11
C SER A 242 -2.07 3.23 16.88
N SER A 243 -2.53 2.46 17.86
CA SER A 243 -3.78 1.69 17.76
C SER A 243 -5.00 2.61 17.78
N VAL A 244 -5.01 3.62 18.66
CA VAL A 244 -6.07 4.64 18.71
C VAL A 244 -6.11 5.48 17.43
N PHE A 245 -4.95 5.87 16.91
CA PHE A 245 -4.85 6.58 15.63
C PHE A 245 -5.33 5.72 14.47
N MET A 246 -4.88 4.46 14.37
CA MET A 246 -5.31 3.52 13.33
C MET A 246 -6.83 3.31 13.35
N ARG A 247 -7.43 3.15 14.54
CA ARG A 247 -8.88 3.05 14.70
C ARG A 247 -9.59 4.31 14.21
N THR A 248 -9.12 5.48 14.62
CA THR A 248 -9.72 6.78 14.23
C THR A 248 -9.61 6.99 12.72
N LEU A 249 -8.44 6.71 12.15
CA LEU A 249 -8.17 6.84 10.72
C LEU A 249 -9.05 5.90 9.90
N ILE A 250 -9.12 4.61 10.24
CA ILE A 250 -9.90 3.63 9.47
C ILE A 250 -11.40 3.90 9.59
N LEU A 251 -11.91 4.10 10.80
CA LEU A 251 -13.35 4.15 11.04
C LEU A 251 -13.94 5.54 10.76
N LYS A 252 -13.32 6.60 11.29
CA LYS A 252 -13.81 7.98 11.12
C LYS A 252 -13.21 8.68 9.92
N GLY A 253 -11.92 8.47 9.64
CA GLY A 253 -11.23 9.10 8.53
C GLY A 253 -11.63 8.51 7.18
N TYR A 254 -11.41 7.21 6.99
CA TYR A 254 -11.69 6.52 5.74
C TYR A 254 -13.14 6.00 5.65
N GLY A 255 -13.88 6.00 6.75
CA GLY A 255 -15.30 5.63 6.74
C GLY A 255 -15.57 4.13 6.64
N PHE A 256 -14.64 3.28 7.10
CA PHE A 256 -14.93 1.85 7.25
C PHE A 256 -15.88 1.61 8.43
N ASP A 257 -16.83 0.71 8.24
CA ASP A 257 -17.88 0.35 9.19
C ASP A 257 -17.89 -1.16 9.48
N ASN A 258 -18.91 -1.65 10.20
CA ASN A 258 -19.03 -3.07 10.53
C ASN A 258 -19.15 -3.99 9.31
N SER A 259 -19.63 -3.48 8.17
CA SER A 259 -19.81 -4.26 6.94
C SER A 259 -18.56 -4.30 6.06
N SER A 260 -17.80 -3.21 6.05
CA SER A 260 -16.65 -3.00 5.17
C SER A 260 -15.31 -3.28 5.86
N PHE A 261 -15.20 -3.11 7.18
CA PHE A 261 -13.98 -3.41 7.93
C PHE A 261 -13.49 -4.86 7.77
N PRO A 262 -14.36 -5.90 7.78
CA PRO A 262 -13.93 -7.28 7.54
C PRO A 262 -13.34 -7.53 6.14
N LEU A 263 -13.52 -6.59 5.20
CA LEU A 263 -12.94 -6.66 3.86
C LEU A 263 -11.51 -6.12 3.78
N ILE A 264 -10.96 -5.63 4.91
CA ILE A 264 -9.56 -5.22 5.04
C ILE A 264 -8.72 -6.44 5.43
N SER A 265 -7.68 -6.69 4.64
CA SER A 265 -6.63 -7.66 4.93
C SER A 265 -5.36 -6.93 5.37
N PHE A 266 -4.89 -7.18 6.59
CA PHE A 266 -3.64 -6.63 7.10
C PHE A 266 -2.48 -7.54 6.70
N GLN A 267 -1.62 -7.10 5.76
CA GLN A 267 -0.59 -7.94 5.16
C GLN A 267 0.70 -7.16 4.93
N LYS A 268 1.86 -7.81 5.16
CA LYS A 268 3.17 -7.29 4.75
C LYS A 268 3.64 -7.84 3.40
N LYS A 269 3.09 -8.98 2.99
CA LYS A 269 3.48 -9.73 1.79
C LYS A 269 2.26 -10.23 1.06
N ALA A 270 2.39 -10.37 -0.25
CA ALA A 270 1.48 -11.14 -1.09
C ALA A 270 2.35 -12.14 -1.87
N GLY A 271 2.06 -13.43 -1.72
CA GLY A 271 3.04 -14.48 -2.06
C GLY A 271 4.37 -14.25 -1.35
N ASP A 272 5.48 -14.33 -2.09
CA ASP A 272 6.82 -14.11 -1.55
C ASP A 272 7.28 -12.65 -1.59
N THR A 273 6.48 -11.74 -2.15
CA THR A 273 6.86 -10.34 -2.40
C THR A 273 6.37 -9.41 -1.31
N SER A 274 7.24 -8.52 -0.83
CA SER A 274 6.86 -7.44 0.10
C SER A 274 5.92 -6.46 -0.59
N VAL A 275 4.82 -6.13 0.06
CA VAL A 275 3.85 -5.16 -0.46
C VAL A 275 4.30 -3.75 -0.13
N GLY A 276 4.27 -2.87 -1.12
CA GLY A 276 4.68 -1.47 -1.05
C GLY A 276 4.66 -0.84 -2.44
N TRP A 277 4.92 0.46 -2.56
CA TRP A 277 4.86 1.15 -3.86
C TRP A 277 6.05 0.83 -4.79
N ALA A 278 7.16 0.31 -4.27
CA ALA A 278 8.41 0.13 -5.01
C ALA A 278 8.25 -0.78 -6.25
N LEU A 279 7.54 -1.90 -6.13
CA LEU A 279 7.33 -2.81 -7.25
C LEU A 279 6.49 -2.15 -8.36
N GLY A 280 5.35 -1.55 -8.02
CA GLY A 280 4.51 -0.85 -8.98
C GLY A 280 5.22 0.31 -9.68
N TYR A 281 6.10 1.02 -8.96
CA TYR A 281 6.96 2.04 -9.54
C TYR A 281 7.95 1.45 -10.55
N MET A 282 8.67 0.39 -10.18
CA MET A 282 9.59 -0.31 -11.08
C MET A 282 8.87 -0.84 -12.33
N LEU A 283 7.73 -1.52 -12.16
CA LEU A 283 6.93 -2.07 -13.26
C LEU A 283 6.47 -0.97 -14.23
N SER A 284 6.08 0.19 -13.70
CA SER A 284 5.70 1.35 -14.50
C SER A 284 6.88 1.92 -15.28
N LEU A 285 8.05 2.09 -14.67
CA LEU A 285 9.22 2.69 -15.33
C LEU A 285 9.90 1.74 -16.32
N SER A 286 9.87 0.43 -16.06
CA SER A 286 10.42 -0.59 -16.95
C SER A 286 9.49 -0.94 -18.11
N ASN A 287 8.35 -0.25 -18.25
CA ASN A 287 7.32 -0.51 -19.27
C ASN A 287 6.81 -1.97 -19.26
N LEU A 288 6.77 -2.58 -18.07
CA LEU A 288 6.30 -3.95 -17.84
C LEU A 288 4.80 -4.02 -17.56
N LEU A 289 4.11 -2.87 -17.62
CA LEU A 289 2.67 -2.72 -17.52
C LEU A 289 2.10 -2.30 -18.88
N PRO A 290 1.92 -3.23 -19.83
CA PRO A 290 1.38 -2.89 -21.14
C PRO A 290 -0.04 -2.34 -21.02
N ALA A 291 -0.35 -1.31 -21.81
CA ALA A 291 -1.70 -0.77 -21.90
C ALA A 291 -2.66 -1.72 -22.64
N GLU A 292 -2.14 -2.48 -23.61
CA GLU A 292 -2.92 -3.42 -24.41
C GLU A 292 -2.99 -4.82 -23.80
N SER A 293 -4.02 -5.59 -24.16
CA SER A 293 -4.14 -6.98 -23.71
C SER A 293 -2.97 -7.83 -24.22
N VAL A 294 -2.50 -8.78 -23.40
CA VAL A 294 -1.32 -9.60 -23.70
C VAL A 294 -1.48 -10.47 -24.97
N ALA A 295 -2.73 -10.69 -25.41
CA ALA A 295 -3.06 -11.37 -26.66
C ALA A 295 -2.63 -10.63 -27.94
N VAL A 296 -2.17 -9.36 -27.84
CA VAL A 296 -1.85 -8.50 -28.99
C VAL A 296 -0.36 -8.44 -29.33
N ARG A 297 0.48 -9.34 -28.78
CA ARG A 297 1.79 -9.62 -29.43
C ARG A 297 1.62 -10.67 -30.52
N LYS A 298 0.82 -10.37 -31.55
CA LYS A 298 0.79 -11.20 -32.76
C LYS A 298 2.10 -11.00 -33.52
N ALA A 299 3.09 -11.86 -33.26
CA ALA A 299 4.31 -11.88 -34.07
C ALA A 299 4.01 -12.26 -35.53
N LEU A 300 2.94 -13.02 -35.81
CA LEU A 300 2.28 -13.19 -37.12
C LEU A 300 0.88 -13.81 -36.86
N THR A 301 -0.11 -13.60 -37.74
CA THR A 301 -1.41 -14.29 -37.63
C THR A 301 -1.25 -15.79 -37.88
N LEU A 302 -2.15 -16.63 -37.35
CA LEU A 302 -2.09 -18.09 -37.56
C LEU A 302 -2.05 -18.46 -39.05
N GLY A 303 -2.82 -17.71 -39.86
CA GLY A 303 -2.80 -17.84 -41.32
C GLY A 303 -1.44 -17.48 -41.92
N ALA A 304 -0.85 -16.35 -41.52
CA ALA A 304 0.46 -15.95 -42.02
C ALA A 304 1.59 -16.90 -41.59
N TRP A 305 1.50 -17.48 -40.39
CA TRP A 305 2.40 -18.56 -39.95
C TRP A 305 2.25 -19.82 -40.80
N GLY A 306 1.02 -20.24 -41.08
CA GLY A 306 0.73 -21.36 -41.97
C GLY A 306 1.27 -21.14 -43.39
N THR A 307 1.09 -19.94 -43.93
CA THR A 307 1.63 -19.55 -45.24
C THR A 307 3.16 -19.59 -45.25
N LEU A 308 3.82 -19.11 -44.20
CA LEU A 308 5.28 -19.11 -44.10
C LEU A 308 5.84 -20.54 -44.07
N VAL A 309 5.22 -21.43 -43.30
CA VAL A 309 5.59 -22.86 -43.25
C VAL A 309 5.39 -23.51 -44.61
N PHE A 310 4.24 -23.26 -45.26
CA PHE A 310 3.95 -23.80 -46.60
C PHE A 310 5.00 -23.36 -47.63
N LEU A 311 5.34 -22.07 -47.67
CA LEU A 311 6.35 -21.53 -48.58
C LEU A 311 7.74 -22.12 -48.30
N THR A 312 8.10 -22.28 -47.04
CA THR A 312 9.40 -22.85 -46.64
C THR A 312 9.52 -24.32 -47.04
N VAL A 313 8.46 -25.11 -46.81
CA VAL A 313 8.39 -26.51 -47.25
C VAL A 313 8.45 -26.61 -48.77
N GLY A 314 7.70 -25.76 -49.49
CA GLY A 314 7.73 -25.69 -50.95
C GLY A 314 9.12 -25.39 -51.50
N LEU A 315 9.83 -24.42 -50.91
CA LEU A 315 11.21 -24.08 -51.29
C LEU A 315 12.16 -25.25 -51.08
N LEU A 316 12.06 -25.95 -49.94
CA LEU A 316 12.88 -27.12 -49.64
C LEU A 316 12.65 -28.25 -50.63
N VAL A 317 11.40 -28.51 -51.04
CA VAL A 317 11.07 -29.50 -52.06
C VAL A 317 11.67 -29.14 -53.42
N VAL A 318 11.60 -27.86 -53.81
CA VAL A 318 12.22 -27.38 -55.07
C VAL A 318 13.73 -27.54 -55.04
N ILE A 319 14.38 -27.20 -53.92
CA ILE A 319 15.82 -27.40 -53.74
C ILE A 319 16.19 -28.88 -53.83
N LEU A 320 15.41 -29.76 -53.18
CA LEU A 320 15.64 -31.21 -53.22
C LEU A 320 15.47 -31.77 -54.62
N ALA A 321 14.43 -31.35 -55.34
CA ALA A 321 14.21 -31.73 -56.73
C ALA A 321 15.36 -31.26 -57.64
N PHE A 322 15.84 -30.02 -57.45
CA PHE A 322 16.98 -29.49 -58.19
C PHE A 322 18.27 -30.28 -57.90
N LEU A 323 18.54 -30.62 -56.63
CA LEU A 323 19.68 -31.44 -56.24
C LEU A 323 19.61 -32.86 -56.82
N LEU A 324 18.42 -33.47 -56.84
CA LEU A 324 18.19 -34.79 -57.45
C LEU A 324 18.33 -34.77 -58.98
N LEU A 325 17.88 -33.71 -59.64
CA LEU A 325 18.08 -33.53 -61.08
C LEU A 325 19.56 -33.32 -61.41
N ARG A 326 20.29 -32.54 -60.59
CA ARG A 326 21.74 -32.35 -60.75
C ARG A 326 22.54 -33.63 -60.52
N SER A 327 22.18 -34.44 -59.53
CA SER A 327 22.86 -35.72 -59.25
C SER A 327 22.60 -36.75 -60.35
N ARG A 328 21.40 -36.74 -60.95
CA ARG A 328 21.07 -37.55 -62.14
C ARG A 328 21.82 -37.09 -63.39
N CYS A 329 21.92 -35.78 -63.65
CA CYS A 329 22.72 -35.26 -64.77
C CYS A 329 24.22 -35.52 -64.60
N GLY A 330 24.75 -35.41 -63.38
CA GLY A 330 26.16 -35.68 -63.07
C GLY A 330 26.53 -37.17 -63.19
N THR A 331 25.60 -38.09 -62.95
CA THR A 331 25.81 -39.53 -63.15
C THR A 331 25.75 -39.94 -64.62
N THR A 332 24.93 -39.29 -65.46
CA THR A 332 24.99 -39.48 -66.92
C THR A 332 26.32 -39.01 -67.51
N LYS A 333 26.86 -37.86 -67.08
CA LYS A 333 28.13 -37.34 -67.61
C LYS A 333 29.35 -38.22 -67.25
N ARG A 334 29.33 -38.86 -66.06
CA ARG A 334 30.39 -39.78 -65.62
C ARG A 334 30.34 -41.16 -66.30
N ARG A 335 29.19 -41.53 -66.87
CA ARG A 335 29.01 -42.79 -67.62
C ARG A 335 29.56 -42.68 -69.06
N ASP A 336 29.56 -41.49 -69.65
CA ASP A 336 30.15 -41.24 -70.97
C ASP A 336 31.69 -41.11 -70.93
N GLU A 337 32.28 -40.62 -69.83
CA GLU A 337 33.76 -40.54 -69.67
C GLU A 337 34.43 -41.87 -69.29
N SER A 338 33.67 -42.92 -68.99
CA SER A 338 34.20 -44.27 -68.72
C SER A 338 33.96 -45.26 -69.88
N ALA A 339 33.54 -44.76 -71.04
CA ALA A 339 33.30 -45.52 -72.27
C ALA A 339 34.15 -45.04 -73.46
N ILE A 340 35.36 -44.52 -73.19
CA ILE A 340 36.41 -44.28 -74.19
C ILE A 340 37.69 -45.00 -73.76
#